data_AF-I3WG10-F1
#
_entry.id   AF-I3WG10-F1
#
_cell.length_a   1.000
_cell.length_b   1.000
_cell.length_c   1.000
_cell.angle_alpha   90.00
_cell.angle_beta   90.00
_cell.angle_gamma   90.00
#
_symmetry.space_group_name_H-M   'P 1'
#
loop_
_entity.id
_entity.type
_entity.pdbx_description
1 polymer ?
#
loop_
_entity_poly.entity_id
_entity_poly.type
_entity_poly.pdbx_seq_one_letter_code
_entity_poly.pdbx_strand_id
1 'polypeptide(L)'
;MDIKERAEALREISTPGSRIGLTELSRSNAWRKALEQRGLLEIVDRADTAGYLVSVDSLNEMLDVINALESEVERLTIQQMFTARGDKEQWETGSELSQSAQENLKRRKEKIHAFLDGGR
;
A
#
# COMPACT_ATOMS: atom_id res chain seq x y z
N MET A 1 17.39 -6.67 0.03
CA MET A 1 16.74 -5.35 0.02
C MET A 1 15.56 -5.46 0.94
N ASP A 2 15.56 -4.69 2.03
CA ASP A 2 14.47 -4.64 3.00
C ASP A 2 13.17 -4.21 2.29
N ILE A 3 12.03 -4.74 2.69
CA ILE A 3 10.73 -4.38 2.11
C ILE A 3 10.46 -2.88 2.34
N LYS A 4 10.96 -2.34 3.45
CA LYS A 4 10.94 -0.91 3.73
C LYS A 4 11.79 -0.12 2.73
N GLU A 5 12.99 -0.60 2.39
CA GLU A 5 13.82 0.00 1.34
C GLU A 5 13.13 -0.05 -0.04
N ARG A 6 12.38 -1.12 -0.34
CA ARG A 6 11.57 -1.22 -1.58
C ARG A 6 10.40 -0.24 -1.60
N ALA A 7 9.68 -0.10 -0.49
CA ALA A 7 8.58 0.84 -0.37
C ALA A 7 9.05 2.30 -0.36
N GLU A 8 10.19 2.58 0.27
CA GLU A 8 10.84 3.88 0.22
C GLU A 8 11.38 4.18 -1.18
N ALA A 9 11.93 3.19 -1.91
CA ALA A 9 12.30 3.35 -3.31
C ALA A 9 11.09 3.69 -4.20
N LEU A 10 9.96 3.00 -4.04
CA LEU A 10 8.71 3.33 -4.75
C LEU A 10 8.21 4.74 -4.42
N ARG A 11 8.38 5.18 -3.16
CA ARG A 11 8.04 6.52 -2.71
C ARG A 11 9.04 7.57 -3.23
N GLU A 12 10.31 7.24 -3.39
CA GLU A 12 11.32 8.08 -4.04
C GLU A 12 11.09 8.21 -5.55
N ILE A 13 10.40 7.28 -6.20
CA ILE A 13 9.97 7.49 -7.60
C ILE A 13 8.93 8.64 -7.70
N SER A 14 8.25 8.97 -6.60
CA SER A 14 7.35 10.13 -6.47
C SER A 14 8.08 11.48 -6.28
N THR A 15 9.42 11.53 -6.37
CA THR A 15 10.23 12.76 -6.18
C THR A 15 9.94 13.85 -7.23
N PRO A 16 10.04 15.16 -6.89
CA PRO A 16 9.78 16.26 -7.81
C PRO A 16 10.59 16.16 -9.11
N GLY A 17 9.88 16.08 -10.24
CA GLY A 17 10.42 15.76 -11.56
C GLY A 17 9.68 14.62 -12.27
N SER A 18 8.82 13.90 -11.54
CA SER A 18 7.91 12.87 -12.07
C SER A 18 6.52 13.43 -12.40
N ARG A 19 6.30 14.75 -12.30
CA ARG A 19 5.02 15.40 -12.59
C ARG A 19 5.00 15.95 -14.01
N ILE A 20 3.98 15.59 -14.78
CA ILE A 20 3.74 16.14 -16.12
C ILE A 20 2.33 16.71 -16.21
N GLY A 21 2.19 17.86 -16.87
CA GLY A 21 0.88 18.46 -17.10
C GLY A 21 0.07 17.66 -18.12
N LEU A 22 -1.26 17.57 -17.95
CA LEU A 22 -2.16 16.91 -18.91
C LEU A 22 -2.03 17.50 -20.33
N THR A 23 -1.78 18.80 -20.44
CA THR A 23 -1.51 19.47 -21.73
C THR A 23 -0.16 19.09 -22.32
N GLU A 24 0.83 18.78 -21.50
CA GLU A 24 2.16 18.32 -21.95
C GLU A 24 2.10 16.85 -22.42
N LEU A 25 1.37 16.01 -21.69
CA LEU A 25 1.11 14.61 -22.03
C LEU A 25 0.52 14.46 -23.44
N SER A 26 -0.42 15.35 -23.81
CA SER A 26 -1.08 15.32 -25.12
C SER A 26 -0.25 15.91 -26.25
N ARG A 27 0.65 16.86 -25.96
CA ARG A 27 1.40 17.61 -26.98
C ARG A 27 2.77 17.04 -27.29
N SER A 28 3.31 16.17 -26.43
CA SER A 28 4.67 15.66 -26.55
C SER A 28 4.74 14.17 -26.24
N ASN A 29 5.74 13.49 -26.80
CA ASN A 29 6.08 12.11 -26.46
C ASN A 29 7.30 12.02 -25.52
N ALA A 30 7.86 13.15 -25.06
CA ALA A 30 9.04 13.19 -24.19
C ALA A 30 8.83 12.43 -22.87
N TRP A 31 7.57 12.36 -22.41
CA TRP A 31 7.19 11.60 -21.22
C TRP A 31 7.48 10.10 -21.34
N ARG A 32 7.56 9.52 -22.55
CA ARG A 32 7.86 8.08 -22.71
C ARG A 32 9.25 7.74 -22.18
N LYS A 33 10.24 8.55 -22.56
CA LYS A 33 11.62 8.38 -22.07
C LYS A 33 11.72 8.64 -20.56
N ALA A 34 10.96 9.61 -20.06
CA ALA A 34 10.90 9.86 -18.62
C ALA A 34 10.25 8.68 -17.86
N LEU A 35 9.20 8.07 -18.43
CA LEU A 35 8.54 6.90 -17.87
C LEU A 35 9.44 5.67 -17.90
N GLU A 36 10.18 5.43 -18.98
CA GLU A 36 11.16 4.34 -19.06
C GLU A 36 12.25 4.46 -17.98
N GLN A 37 12.71 5.68 -17.70
CA GLN A 37 13.77 5.92 -16.72
C GLN A 37 13.27 5.87 -15.27
N ARG A 38 12.04 6.31 -15.03
CA ARG A 38 11.50 6.50 -13.67
C ARG A 38 10.51 5.42 -13.26
N GLY A 39 9.82 4.78 -14.20
CA GLY A 39 8.81 3.76 -13.93
C GLY A 39 7.43 4.28 -13.54
N LEU A 40 7.34 5.48 -12.96
CA LEU A 40 6.07 6.12 -12.56
C LEU A 40 6.12 7.63 -12.84
N LEU A 41 5.03 8.16 -13.39
CA LEU A 41 4.79 9.58 -13.59
C LEU A 41 3.42 9.97 -13.02
N GLU A 42 3.36 11.12 -12.38
CA GLU A 42 2.13 11.75 -11.92
C GLU A 42 1.63 12.71 -13.00
N ILE A 43 0.38 12.55 -13.42
CA ILE A 43 -0.30 13.45 -14.35
C ILE A 43 -1.08 14.47 -13.54
N VAL A 44 -0.80 15.75 -13.77
CA VAL A 44 -1.50 16.85 -13.10
C VAL A 44 -2.34 17.64 -14.11
N ASP A 45 -3.56 18.00 -13.71
CA ASP A 45 -4.35 19.03 -14.39
C ASP A 45 -4.39 20.26 -13.48
N ARG A 46 -3.73 21.33 -13.93
CA ARG A 46 -3.48 22.56 -13.15
C ARG A 46 -2.69 22.25 -11.87
N ALA A 47 -3.37 22.13 -10.73
CA ALA A 47 -2.78 21.87 -9.42
C ALA A 47 -3.21 20.50 -8.84
N ASP A 48 -4.17 19.84 -9.48
CA ASP A 48 -4.74 18.59 -8.99
C ASP A 48 -4.15 17.40 -9.72
N THR A 49 -3.93 16.30 -9.00
CA THR A 49 -3.52 15.03 -9.57
C THR A 49 -4.68 14.46 -10.39
N ALA A 50 -4.51 14.39 -11.70
CA ALA A 50 -5.48 13.79 -12.62
C ALA A 50 -5.31 12.27 -12.73
N GLY A 51 -4.11 11.74 -12.48
CA GLY A 51 -3.85 10.31 -12.46
C GLY A 51 -2.37 9.97 -12.40
N TYR A 52 -2.05 8.67 -12.48
CA TYR A 52 -0.68 8.16 -12.51
C TYR A 52 -0.49 7.29 -13.75
N LEU A 53 0.67 7.44 -14.37
CA LEU A 53 1.14 6.60 -15.45
C LEU A 53 2.27 5.72 -14.92
N VAL A 54 2.12 4.41 -15.08
CA VAL A 54 3.09 3.42 -14.58
C VAL A 54 3.58 2.59 -15.75
N SER A 55 4.87 2.29 -15.79
CA SER A 55 5.40 1.26 -16.68
C SER A 55 4.88 -0.12 -16.24
N VAL A 56 4.78 -1.05 -17.19
CA VAL A 56 4.34 -2.43 -16.88
C VAL A 56 5.32 -3.10 -15.91
N ASP A 57 6.63 -2.90 -16.12
CA ASP A 57 7.66 -3.49 -15.28
C ASP A 57 7.56 -2.98 -13.84
N SER A 58 7.43 -1.66 -13.64
CA SER A 58 7.29 -1.08 -12.31
C SER A 58 5.96 -1.46 -11.65
N LEU A 59 4.89 -1.66 -12.42
CA LEU A 59 3.64 -2.18 -11.88
C LEU A 59 3.80 -3.62 -11.38
N ASN A 60 4.46 -4.49 -12.15
CA ASN A 60 4.72 -5.86 -11.74
C ASN A 60 5.61 -5.91 -10.49
N GLU A 61 6.65 -5.08 -10.42
CA GLU A 61 7.49 -4.96 -9.22
C GLU A 61 6.68 -4.52 -8.00
N MET A 62 5.76 -3.55 -8.16
CA MET A 62 4.85 -3.14 -7.08
C MET A 62 3.95 -4.29 -6.63
N LEU A 63 3.38 -5.06 -7.57
CA LEU A 63 2.54 -6.22 -7.25
C LEU A 63 3.34 -7.30 -6.51
N ASP A 64 4.58 -7.58 -6.91
CA ASP A 64 5.46 -8.53 -6.23
C ASP A 64 5.76 -8.10 -4.79
N VAL A 65 5.98 -6.80 -4.56
CA VAL A 65 6.18 -6.25 -3.22
C VAL A 65 4.92 -6.39 -2.38
N ILE A 66 3.74 -6.10 -2.94
CA ILE A 66 2.45 -6.27 -2.25
C ILE A 66 2.25 -7.74 -1.86
N ASN A 67 2.46 -8.69 -2.78
CA ASN A 67 2.31 -10.12 -2.50
C ASN A 67 3.26 -10.60 -1.39
N ALA A 68 4.50 -10.11 -1.39
CA ALA A 68 5.48 -10.43 -0.34
C ALA A 68 5.05 -9.88 1.03
N LEU A 69 4.56 -8.64 1.06
CA LEU A 69 4.01 -8.01 2.26
C LEU A 69 2.79 -8.76 2.81
N GLU A 70 1.86 -9.15 1.94
CA GLU A 70 0.69 -9.92 2.33
C GLU A 70 1.08 -11.27 2.94
N SER A 71 2.03 -11.96 2.34
CA SER A 71 2.57 -13.22 2.86
C SER A 71 3.23 -13.05 4.23
N GLU A 72 3.95 -11.95 4.44
CA GLU A 72 4.56 -11.64 5.72
C GLU A 72 3.51 -11.32 6.79
N VAL A 73 2.47 -10.54 6.46
CA VAL A 73 1.35 -10.25 7.35
C VAL A 73 0.63 -11.53 7.74
N GLU A 74 0.39 -12.45 6.80
CA GLU A 74 -0.22 -13.74 7.08
C GLU A 74 0.63 -14.55 8.06
N ARG A 75 1.94 -14.69 7.79
CA ARG A 75 2.88 -15.41 8.67
C ARG A 75 2.87 -14.83 10.09
N LEU A 76 2.95 -13.51 10.22
CA LEU A 76 2.92 -12.83 11.52
C LEU A 76 1.58 -13.02 12.23
N THR A 77 0.46 -12.99 11.48
CA THR A 77 -0.88 -13.23 12.03
C THR A 77 -0.98 -14.66 12.58
N ILE A 78 -0.52 -15.66 11.83
CA ILE A 78 -0.51 -17.06 12.28
C ILE A 78 0.37 -17.20 13.54
N GLN A 79 1.56 -16.61 13.55
CA GLN A 79 2.43 -16.63 14.72
C GLN A 79 1.76 -16.00 15.95
N GLN A 80 1.11 -14.85 15.79
CA GLN A 80 0.34 -14.22 16.86
C GLN A 80 -0.81 -15.10 17.36
N MET A 81 -1.50 -15.82 16.47
CA MET A 81 -2.54 -16.76 16.87
C MET A 81 -1.97 -17.90 17.72
N PHE A 82 -0.81 -18.45 17.35
CA PHE A 82 -0.15 -19.49 18.15
C PHE A 82 0.32 -18.96 19.51
N THR A 83 0.93 -17.77 19.56
CA THR A 83 1.31 -17.14 20.83
C THR A 83 0.09 -16.88 21.72
N ALA A 84 -0.98 -16.31 21.17
CA ALA A 84 -2.22 -16.05 21.91
C ALA A 84 -2.92 -17.34 22.40
N ARG A 85 -2.67 -18.49 21.75
CA ARG A 85 -3.19 -19.80 22.17
C ARG A 85 -2.28 -20.52 23.16
N GLY A 86 -0.96 -20.37 23.03
CA GLY A 86 0.03 -21.07 23.85
C GLY A 86 -0.05 -20.73 25.35
N ASP A 87 -0.46 -19.50 25.67
CA ASP A 87 -0.54 -19.00 27.05
C ASP A 87 -1.97 -19.05 27.65
N LYS A 88 -2.96 -19.60 26.94
CA LYS A 88 -4.36 -19.64 27.41
C LYS A 88 -4.65 -20.94 28.18
N GLU A 89 -4.70 -20.85 29.50
CA GLU A 89 -5.20 -21.91 30.38
C GLU A 89 -6.74 -21.92 30.50
N GLN A 90 -7.38 -20.77 30.29
CA GLN A 90 -8.84 -20.62 30.27
C GLN A 90 -9.34 -20.45 28.83
N TRP A 91 -10.12 -21.42 28.37
CA TRP A 91 -10.74 -21.43 27.06
C TRP A 91 -12.04 -20.63 27.09
N GLU A 92 -12.11 -19.59 26.26
CA GLU A 92 -13.33 -18.83 26.02
C GLU A 92 -14.35 -19.70 25.27
N THR A 93 -15.63 -19.50 25.58
CA THR A 93 -16.73 -20.11 24.84
C THR A 93 -16.82 -19.54 23.41
N GLY A 94 -17.47 -20.28 22.51
CA GLY A 94 -17.66 -19.82 21.13
C GLY A 94 -18.38 -18.46 21.02
N SER A 95 -19.25 -18.14 21.98
CA SER A 95 -19.93 -16.85 22.09
C SER A 95 -18.95 -15.71 22.38
N GLU A 96 -18.09 -15.89 23.39
CA GLU A 96 -17.11 -14.89 23.81
C GLU A 96 -16.07 -14.62 22.71
N LEU A 97 -15.64 -15.69 22.02
CA LEU A 97 -14.76 -15.58 20.86
C LEU A 97 -15.40 -14.79 19.72
N SER A 98 -16.67 -15.04 19.43
CA SER A 98 -17.41 -14.34 18.37
C SER A 98 -17.54 -12.85 18.66
N GLN A 99 -17.91 -12.50 19.89
CA GLN A 99 -18.04 -11.10 20.32
C GLN A 99 -16.69 -10.36 20.25
N SER A 100 -15.63 -10.98 20.78
CA SER A 100 -14.28 -10.41 20.73
C SER A 100 -13.77 -10.20 19.30
N ALA A 101 -14.06 -11.12 18.39
CA ALA A 101 -13.71 -10.99 16.97
C ALA A 101 -14.44 -9.83 16.29
N GLN A 102 -15.75 -9.66 16.55
CA GLN A 102 -16.53 -8.54 16.02
C GLN A 102 -16.01 -7.19 16.51
N GLU A 103 -15.68 -7.08 17.81
CA GLU A 103 -15.09 -5.87 18.37
C GLU A 103 -13.70 -5.55 17.79
N ASN A 104 -12.89 -6.57 17.55
CA ASN A 104 -11.59 -6.41 16.91
C ASN A 104 -11.73 -5.90 15.47
N LEU A 105 -12.64 -6.50 14.68
CA LEU A 105 -12.93 -6.08 13.31
C LEU A 105 -13.43 -4.63 13.25
N LYS A 106 -14.33 -4.25 14.17
CA LYS A 106 -14.83 -2.88 14.29
C LYS A 106 -13.69 -1.90 14.56
N ARG A 107 -12.82 -2.19 15.55
CA ARG A 107 -11.64 -1.37 15.87
C ARG A 107 -10.67 -1.24 14.69
N ARG A 108 -10.42 -2.33 13.96
CA ARG A 108 -9.54 -2.30 12.77
C ARG A 108 -10.13 -1.43 11.66
N LYS A 109 -11.43 -1.57 11.39
CA LYS A 109 -12.14 -0.72 10.42
C LYS A 109 -12.03 0.77 10.80
N GLU A 110 -12.25 1.12 12.06
CA GLU A 110 -12.14 2.50 12.56
C GLU A 110 -10.72 3.06 12.39
N LYS A 111 -9.68 2.26 12.69
CA LYS A 111 -8.29 2.66 12.48
C LYS A 111 -7.95 2.90 11.01
N ILE A 112 -8.44 2.05 10.11
CA ILE A 112 -8.22 2.21 8.67
C ILE A 112 -8.87 3.51 8.19
N HIS A 113 -10.13 3.76 8.57
CA HIS A 113 -10.79 5.03 8.23
C HIS A 113 -10.04 6.23 8.80
N ALA A 114 -9.65 6.20 10.08
CA ALA A 114 -8.89 7.30 10.68
C ALA A 114 -7.56 7.58 9.96
N PHE A 115 -6.86 6.53 9.50
CA PHE A 115 -5.64 6.68 8.72
C PHE A 115 -5.89 7.29 7.34
N LEU A 116 -6.95 6.85 6.63
CA LEU A 116 -7.31 7.34 5.31
C LEU A 116 -7.88 8.76 5.32
N ASP A 117 -8.70 9.08 6.33
CA ASP A 117 -9.40 10.36 6.47
C ASP A 117 -8.53 11.44 7.15
N GLY A 118 -7.48 11.04 7.86
CA GLY A 118 -6.56 11.91 8.61
C GLY A 118 -5.43 12.54 7.78
N GLY A 119 -5.41 12.35 6.45
CA GLY A 119 -4.39 12.87 5.54
C GLY A 119 -4.73 14.21 4.86
N ARG A 120 -5.39 15.13 5.58
CA ARG A 120 -5.60 16.53 5.13
C ARG A 120 -4.63 17.48 5.81
#